data_AF-A0A060QJZ5-F1
#
_entry.id   AF-A0A060QJZ5-F1
#
_cell.length_a   1.000
_cell.length_b   1.000
_cell.length_c   1.000
_cell.angle_alpha   90.00
_cell.angle_beta   90.00
_cell.angle_gamma   90.00
#
_symmetry.space_group_name_H-M   'P 1'
#
loop_
_entity.id
_entity.type
_entity.pdbx_description
1 polymer ?
#
loop_
_entity_poly.entity_id
_entity_poly.type
_entity_poly.pdbx_seq_one_letter_code
_entity_poly.pdbx_strand_id
1 'polypeptide(L)'
;MRLEPRPDLVWIWRAWHRLSTERPHTVIGTFNALGGGFIESRPEPIPWSALTRWAAHYGLSVQEMTLLERCVIALDAVYLKHWSDRFTERRR
;
A
#
# COMPACT_ATOMS: atom_id res chain seq x y z
N MET A 1 -10.95 -18.60 -6.31
CA MET A 1 -12.09 -17.77 -6.75
C MET A 1 -11.57 -16.35 -6.94
N ARG A 2 -11.50 -15.83 -8.18
CA ARG A 2 -11.08 -14.45 -8.44
C ARG A 2 -12.30 -13.57 -8.12
N LEU A 3 -12.24 -12.84 -7.01
CA LEU A 3 -13.28 -11.88 -6.66
C LEU A 3 -13.07 -10.65 -7.54
N GLU A 4 -13.91 -10.48 -8.56
CA GLU A 4 -13.94 -9.25 -9.34
C GLU A 4 -14.49 -8.12 -8.44
N PRO A 5 -13.80 -6.97 -8.34
CA PRO A 5 -14.30 -5.85 -7.56
C PRO A 5 -15.64 -5.38 -8.15
N ARG A 6 -16.57 -4.98 -7.27
CA ARG A 6 -17.85 -4.45 -7.73
C ARG A 6 -17.63 -3.29 -8.72
N PRO A 7 -18.41 -3.16 -9.81
CA PRO A 7 -18.18 -2.17 -10.86
C PRO A 7 -18.03 -0.73 -10.35
N ASP A 8 -18.81 -0.37 -9.33
CA ASP A 8 -18.80 0.93 -8.65
C ASP A 8 -17.52 1.22 -7.87
N LEU A 9 -16.74 0.19 -7.50
CA LEU A 9 -15.51 0.30 -6.72
C LEU A 9 -14.25 0.05 -7.56
N VAL A 10 -14.40 -0.32 -8.84
CA VAL A 10 -13.27 -0.61 -9.74
C VAL A 10 -12.32 0.59 -9.84
N TRP A 11 -12.84 1.82 -9.83
CA TRP A 11 -12.02 3.02 -9.92
C TRP A 11 -11.11 3.21 -8.70
N ILE A 12 -11.59 2.87 -7.50
CA ILE A 12 -10.81 2.90 -6.24
C ILE A 12 -9.70 1.86 -6.32
N TRP A 13 -10.03 0.64 -6.75
CA TRP A 13 -9.04 -0.42 -6.95
C TRP A 13 -7.97 0.01 -7.95
N ARG A 14 -8.35 0.64 -9.06
CA ARG A 14 -7.41 1.15 -10.08
C ARG A 14 -6.53 2.26 -9.55
N ALA A 15 -7.10 3.19 -8.77
CA ALA A 15 -6.36 4.26 -8.12
C ALA A 15 -5.32 3.68 -7.16
N TRP A 16 -5.72 2.74 -6.30
CA TRP A 16 -4.83 2.06 -5.37
C TRP A 16 -3.68 1.34 -6.08
N HIS A 17 -3.96 0.60 -7.15
CA HIS A 17 -2.93 -0.08 -7.94
C HIS A 17 -1.97 0.90 -8.62
N ARG A 18 -2.46 2.01 -9.18
CA ARG A 18 -1.59 3.00 -9.83
C ARG A 18 -0.74 3.75 -8.81
N LEU A 19 -1.32 4.11 -7.66
CA LEU A 19 -0.60 4.79 -6.59
C LEU A 19 0.39 3.89 -5.85
N SER A 20 0.33 2.56 -6.06
CA SER A 20 1.30 1.64 -5.47
C SER A 20 2.74 1.93 -5.88
N THR A 21 2.96 2.55 -7.04
CA THR A 21 4.30 2.96 -7.50
C THR A 21 4.88 4.14 -6.73
N GLU A 22 4.04 4.93 -6.08
CA GLU A 22 4.43 6.09 -5.25
C GLU A 22 4.71 5.69 -3.79
N ARG A 23 4.62 4.39 -3.46
CA ARG A 23 4.87 3.93 -2.09
C ARG A 23 6.33 4.18 -1.70
N PRO A 24 6.57 4.83 -0.55
CA PRO A 24 7.88 4.83 0.05
C PRO A 24 8.28 3.42 0.47
N HIS A 25 9.58 3.18 0.43
CA HIS A 25 10.19 1.95 0.91
C HIS A 25 11.23 2.28 1.97
N THR A 26 11.06 1.72 3.15
CA THR A 26 12.02 1.83 4.25
C THR A 26 12.91 0.61 4.25
N VAL A 27 14.23 0.80 4.32
CA VAL A 27 15.17 -0.31 4.46
C VAL A 27 15.20 -0.75 5.92
N ILE A 28 14.91 -2.04 6.17
CA ILE A 28 15.05 -2.66 7.48
C ILE A 28 16.15 -3.71 7.43
N GLY A 29 16.94 -3.82 8.49
CA GLY A 29 18.00 -4.81 8.56
C GLY A 29 18.15 -5.37 9.97
N THR A 30 18.61 -6.61 10.07
CA THR A 30 19.00 -7.22 11.34
C THR A 30 20.32 -7.93 11.13
N PHE A 31 21.27 -7.66 12.03
CA PHE A 31 22.62 -8.20 11.99
C PHE A 31 22.91 -8.91 13.31
N ASN A 32 23.61 -10.04 13.24
CA ASN A 32 24.09 -10.77 14.40
C ASN A 32 25.56 -10.44 14.67
N ALA A 33 26.03 -10.73 15.88
CA ALA A 33 27.40 -10.43 16.31
C ALA A 33 28.48 -11.25 15.58
N LEU A 34 28.09 -12.30 14.86
CA LEU A 34 28.99 -13.19 14.11
C LEU A 34 29.12 -12.78 12.63
N GLY A 35 28.59 -11.62 12.24
CA GLY A 35 28.73 -11.06 10.89
C GLY A 35 27.66 -11.50 9.88
N GLY A 36 26.67 -12.29 10.30
CA GLY A 36 25.50 -12.63 9.49
C GLY A 36 24.38 -11.60 9.65
N GLY A 37 23.68 -11.27 8.58
CA GLY A 37 22.51 -10.38 8.65
C GLY A 37 21.69 -10.39 7.37
N PHE A 38 20.53 -9.77 7.43
CA PHE A 38 19.68 -9.55 6.26
C PHE A 38 19.29 -8.07 6.18
N ILE A 39 19.03 -7.63 4.96
CA ILE A 39 18.50 -6.32 4.63
C ILE A 39 17.30 -6.57 3.73
N GLU A 40 16.18 -5.94 4.02
CA GLU A 40 14.94 -6.08 3.26
C GLU A 40 14.26 -4.73 3.08
N SER A 41 13.56 -4.57 1.97
CA SER A 41 12.77 -3.37 1.67
C SER A 41 11.35 -3.51 2.19
N ARG A 42 10.98 -2.71 3.18
CA ARG A 42 9.62 -2.64 3.75
C ARG A 42 8.80 -1.58 3.02
N PRO A 43 7.66 -1.93 2.39
CA PRO A 43 6.74 -0.95 1.85
C PRO A 43 6.04 -0.18 2.98
N GLU A 44 5.78 1.09 2.73
CA GLU A 44 4.99 1.97 3.60
C GLU A 44 3.59 2.26 3.01
N PRO A 45 2.69 2.86 3.80
CA PRO A 45 1.41 3.34 3.29
C PRO A 45 1.57 4.33 2.12
N ILE A 46 0.59 4.35 1.22
CA ILE A 46 0.51 5.38 0.17
C ILE A 46 0.40 6.74 0.84
N PRO A 47 1.29 7.70 0.52
CA PRO A 47 1.28 8.99 1.20
C PRO A 47 0.02 9.77 0.82
N TRP A 48 -0.55 10.48 1.80
CA TRP A 48 -1.72 11.33 1.59
C TRP A 48 -1.51 12.33 0.45
N SER A 49 -0.30 12.89 0.32
CA SER A 49 0.05 13.82 -0.76
C SER A 49 -0.11 13.22 -2.16
N ALA A 50 0.15 11.92 -2.34
CA ALA A 50 -0.08 11.23 -3.62
C ALA A 50 -1.59 11.06 -3.89
N LEU A 51 -2.38 10.77 -2.86
CA LEU A 51 -3.85 10.71 -2.96
C LEU A 51 -4.45 12.07 -3.30
N THR A 52 -3.98 13.15 -2.68
CA THR A 52 -4.46 14.52 -2.97
C THR A 52 -4.14 14.93 -4.41
N ARG A 53 -2.94 14.64 -4.90
CA ARG A 53 -2.56 14.91 -6.30
C ARG A 53 -3.39 14.10 -7.28
N TRP A 54 -3.65 12.84 -6.97
CA TRP A 54 -4.53 11.99 -7.76
C TRP A 54 -5.96 12.55 -7.82
N ALA A 55 -6.52 12.89 -6.65
CA ALA A 55 -7.85 13.48 -6.55
C ALA A 55 -7.96 14.78 -7.35
N ALA A 56 -6.95 15.65 -7.28
CA ALA A 56 -6.88 16.88 -8.06
C ALA A 56 -6.79 16.61 -9.57
N HIS A 57 -5.98 15.64 -9.99
CA HIS A 57 -5.81 15.30 -11.40
C HIS A 57 -7.11 14.79 -12.05
N TYR A 58 -7.92 14.03 -11.30
CA TYR A 58 -9.19 13.48 -11.78
C TYR A 58 -10.41 14.35 -11.44
N GLY A 59 -10.21 15.51 -10.80
CA GLY A 59 -11.30 16.43 -10.45
C GLY A 59 -12.29 15.86 -9.43
N LEU A 60 -11.83 15.01 -8.50
CA LEU A 60 -12.70 14.39 -7.50
C LEU A 60 -13.28 15.44 -6.54
N SER A 61 -14.54 15.25 -6.18
CA SER A 61 -15.18 16.01 -5.10
C SER A 61 -14.60 15.66 -3.72
N VAL A 62 -14.88 16.50 -2.72
CA VAL A 62 -14.47 16.25 -1.33
C VAL A 62 -15.04 14.92 -0.80
N GLN A 63 -16.25 14.57 -1.19
CA GLN A 63 -16.90 13.33 -0.78
C GLN A 63 -16.21 12.10 -1.40
N GLU A 64 -15.89 12.17 -2.70
CA GLU A 64 -15.14 11.11 -3.40
C GLU A 64 -13.72 10.98 -2.88
N MET A 65 -13.05 12.08 -2.56
CA MET A 65 -11.73 12.07 -1.93
C MET A 65 -11.78 11.39 -0.56
N THR A 66 -12.78 11.71 0.28
CA THR A 66 -12.96 11.09 1.60
C THR A 66 -13.23 9.59 1.48
N LEU A 67 -14.03 9.18 0.49
CA LEU A 67 -14.29 7.77 0.21
C LEU A 67 -13.01 7.05 -0.25
N LEU A 68 -12.29 7.64 -1.21
CA LEU A 68 -11.04 7.10 -1.74
C LEU A 68 -10.02 6.90 -0.64
N GLU A 69 -9.81 7.90 0.23
CA GLU A 69 -8.87 7.85 1.34
C GLU A 69 -9.18 6.69 2.29
N ARG A 70 -10.44 6.55 2.74
CA ARG A 70 -10.85 5.46 3.63
C ARG A 70 -10.62 4.09 3.00
N CYS A 71 -10.95 3.94 1.73
CA CYS A 71 -10.75 2.67 1.02
C CYS A 71 -9.27 2.36 0.81
N VAL A 72 -8.45 3.34 0.47
CA VAL A 72 -7.00 3.16 0.29
C VAL A 72 -6.34 2.78 1.61
N ILE A 73 -6.70 3.42 2.72
CA ILE A 73 -6.21 3.05 4.06
C ILE A 73 -6.56 1.58 4.39
N ALA A 74 -7.79 1.16 4.11
CA ALA A 74 -8.21 -0.23 4.35
C ALA A 74 -7.44 -1.23 3.48
N LEU A 75 -7.23 -0.92 2.19
CA LEU A 75 -6.46 -1.76 1.26
C LEU A 75 -4.97 -1.82 1.67
N ASP A 76 -4.41 -0.70 2.09
CA ASP A 76 -3.03 -0.61 2.58
C ASP A 76 -2.83 -1.47 3.81
N ALA A 77 -3.75 -1.45 4.77
CA ALA A 77 -3.67 -2.29 5.95
C ALA A 77 -3.61 -3.78 5.58
N VAL A 78 -4.41 -4.23 4.62
CA VAL A 78 -4.40 -5.62 4.14
C VAL A 78 -3.09 -5.95 3.43
N TYR A 79 -2.62 -5.08 2.54
CA TYR A 79 -1.38 -5.28 1.80
C TYR A 79 -0.15 -5.32 2.72
N LEU A 80 -0.04 -4.38 3.64
CA LEU A 80 1.07 -4.31 4.60
C LEU A 80 1.07 -5.50 5.55
N LYS A 81 -0.11 -5.94 6.00
CA LYS A 81 -0.25 -7.17 6.78
C LYS A 81 0.23 -8.38 5.98
N HIS A 82 -0.24 -8.54 4.73
CA HIS A 82 0.19 -9.63 3.86
C HIS A 82 1.71 -9.63 3.65
N TRP A 83 2.31 -8.46 3.41
CA TRP A 83 3.75 -8.34 3.29
C TRP A 83 4.47 -8.76 4.58
N SER A 84 4.01 -8.30 5.74
CA SER A 84 4.57 -8.64 7.05
C SER A 84 4.48 -10.14 7.37
N ASP A 85 3.35 -10.77 7.04
CA ASP A 85 3.15 -12.21 7.21
C ASP A 85 4.13 -12.99 6.34
N ARG A 86 4.26 -12.62 5.06
CA ARG A 86 5.21 -13.23 4.11
C ARG A 86 6.67 -13.01 4.53
N PHE A 87 6.99 -11.84 5.06
CA PHE A 87 8.31 -11.55 5.60
C PHE A 87 8.64 -12.44 6.81
N THR A 88 7.66 -12.68 7.69
CA THR A 88 7.81 -13.58 8.85
C THR A 88 7.94 -15.04 8.44
N GLU A 89 7.15 -15.50 7.45
CA GLU A 89 7.24 -16.85 6.90
C GLU A 89 8.63 -17.16 6.33
N ARG A 90 9.25 -16.22 5.59
CA ARG A 90 10.62 -16.38 5.07
C ARG A 90 11.69 -16.47 6.17
N ARG A 91 11.34 -16.09 7.40
CA ARG A 91 12.24 -16.08 8.57
C ARG A 91 12.08 -17.31 9.46
N ARG A 92 11.06 -18.14 9.24
CA ARG A 92 10.91 -19.45 9.90
C ARG A 92 11.71 -20.51 9.17
#